data_AF-A0A6N2HN49-F1
#
_entry.id   AF-A0A6N2HN49-F1
#
_cell.length_a   1.000
_cell.length_b   1.000
_cell.length_c   1.000
_cell.angle_alpha   90.00
_cell.angle_beta   90.00
_cell.angle_gamma   90.00
#
_symmetry.space_group_name_H-M   'P 1'
#
loop_
_entity.id
_entity.type
_entity.pdbx_description
1 polymer ?
#
loop_
_entity_poly.entity_id
_entity_poly.type
_entity_poly.pdbx_seq_one_letter_code
_entity_poly.pdbx_strand_id
1 'polypeptide(L)' 'MRPLPSAIVAPLQDRCPICHESTEGAARWWTLRSRHRTSEGEVEYCMGGCGCLVVLINGEMVKALTARRR' A
#
# COMPACT_ATOMS: atom_id res chain seq x y z
N MET A 1 -33.49 16.34 -11.76
CA MET A 1 -32.14 15.77 -12.02
C MET A 1 -31.38 15.73 -10.71
N ARG A 2 -30.96 14.55 -10.23
CA ARG A 2 -30.13 14.42 -9.00
C ARG A 2 -28.65 14.55 -9.39
N PRO A 3 -27.84 15.39 -8.72
CA PRO A 3 -26.39 15.39 -8.95
C PRO A 3 -25.78 14.10 -8.39
N LEU A 4 -24.94 13.44 -9.18
CA LEU A 4 -24.12 12.29 -8.75
C LEU A 4 -23.04 12.79 -7.77
N PRO A 5 -22.68 12.00 -6.74
CA PRO A 5 -21.61 12.39 -5.83
C PRO A 5 -20.32 12.51 -6.62
N SER A 6 -19.66 13.67 -6.51
CA SER A 6 -18.31 13.88 -7.01
C SER A 6 -17.42 12.82 -6.36
N ALA A 7 -17.10 11.78 -7.12
CA ALA A 7 -16.06 10.85 -6.75
C ALA A 7 -14.78 11.69 -6.61
N ILE A 8 -14.34 11.86 -5.38
CA ILE A 8 -13.01 12.40 -5.09
C ILE A 8 -12.05 11.34 -5.61
N VAL A 9 -11.69 11.43 -6.88
CA VAL A 9 -10.59 10.67 -7.44
C VAL A 9 -9.35 11.29 -6.81
N ALA A 10 -8.96 10.78 -5.64
CA ALA A 10 -7.63 11.02 -5.12
C ALA A 10 -6.67 10.75 -6.28
N PRO A 11 -5.74 11.68 -6.60
CA PRO A 11 -4.81 11.44 -7.68
C PRO A 11 -4.19 10.07 -7.43
N LEU A 12 -4.43 9.15 -8.36
CA LEU A 12 -3.69 7.89 -8.45
C LEU A 12 -2.25 8.34 -8.60
N GLN A 13 -1.57 8.51 -7.47
CA GLN A 13 -0.14 8.71 -7.47
C GLN A 13 0.41 7.45 -8.13
N ASP A 14 0.81 7.57 -9.39
CA ASP A 14 1.49 6.51 -10.15
C ASP A 14 2.88 6.21 -9.55
N ARG A 15 3.14 6.66 -8.33
CA ARG A 15 4.41 6.56 -7.62
C ARG A 15 4.18 5.90 -6.28
N CYS A 16 5.07 4.98 -5.93
CA CYS A 16 5.05 4.38 -4.60
C CYS A 16 5.29 5.47 -3.52
N PRO A 17 4.49 5.54 -2.45
CA PRO A 17 4.70 6.53 -1.40
C PRO A 17 5.97 6.29 -0.56
N ILE A 18 6.65 5.15 -0.76
CA ILE A 18 7.87 4.78 -0.01
C ILE A 18 9.14 5.14 -0.78
N CYS A 19 9.25 4.74 -2.06
CA CYS A 19 10.44 5.00 -2.87
C CYS A 19 10.24 6.03 -3.99
N HIS A 20 9.00 6.50 -4.21
CA HIS A 20 8.62 7.42 -5.28
C HIS A 20 8.87 6.94 -6.72
N GLU A 21 9.24 5.67 -6.92
CA GLU A 21 9.35 5.07 -8.26
C GLU A 21 7.98 4.85 -8.88
N SER A 22 7.93 5.03 -10.21
CA SER A 22 6.73 4.79 -10.99
C SER A 22 6.27 3.34 -10.83
N THR A 23 5.00 3.13 -10.50
CA THR A 23 4.40 1.80 -10.40
C THR A 23 3.41 1.64 -11.54
N GLU A 24 3.59 0.63 -12.38
CA GLU A 24 2.72 0.42 -13.53
C GLU A 24 1.31 -0.02 -13.09
N GLY A 25 0.33 0.85 -13.33
CA GLY A 25 -1.09 0.49 -13.36
C GLY A 25 -1.86 0.76 -12.07
N ALA A 26 -3.14 1.13 -12.26
CA ALA A 26 -4.16 1.38 -11.24
C ALA A 26 -4.56 0.13 -10.41
N ALA A 27 -3.74 -0.92 -10.38
CA ALA A 27 -3.91 -2.06 -9.50
C ALA A 27 -3.48 -1.64 -8.10
N ARG A 28 -4.35 -1.86 -7.10
CA ARG A 28 -4.10 -1.67 -5.66
C ARG A 28 -2.60 -1.69 -5.34
N TRP A 29 -2.07 -0.54 -4.90
CA TRP A 29 -0.63 -0.33 -4.67
C TRP A 29 0.05 -1.40 -3.81
N TRP A 30 -0.72 -2.12 -3.00
CA TRP A 30 -0.27 -3.08 -2.02
C TRP A 30 -0.89 -4.45 -2.26
N THR A 31 -0.04 -5.46 -2.44
CA THR A 31 -0.41 -6.87 -2.43
C THR A 31 -0.09 -7.47 -1.07
N LEU A 32 -1.11 -7.98 -0.36
CA LEU A 32 -0.91 -8.72 0.89
C LEU A 32 -0.11 -10.00 0.61
N ARG A 33 1.04 -10.15 1.27
CA ARG A 33 1.93 -11.31 1.14
C ARG A 33 1.74 -12.30 2.27
N SER A 34 1.55 -11.82 3.50
CA SER A 34 1.22 -12.65 4.65
C SER A 34 0.48 -11.87 5.73
N ARG A 35 -0.27 -12.61 6.56
CA ARG A 35 -1.00 -12.08 7.73
C ARG A 35 -0.83 -13.04 8.90
N HIS A 36 -0.56 -12.51 10.08
CA HIS A 36 -0.30 -13.29 11.29
C HIS A 36 -0.99 -12.65 12.50
N ARG A 37 -1.73 -13.44 13.29
CA ARG A 37 -2.24 -12.99 14.58
C ARG A 37 -1.16 -13.11 15.65
N THR A 38 -0.92 -12.03 16.39
CA THR A 38 0.06 -11.93 17.48
C THR A 38 -0.62 -11.40 18.75
N SER A 39 0.12 -11.33 19.86
CA SER A 39 -0.37 -10.65 21.08
C SER A 39 -0.66 -9.16 20.86
N GLU A 40 0.07 -8.53 19.95
CA GLU A 40 -0.07 -7.10 19.62
C GLU A 40 -1.21 -6.81 18.61
N GLY A 41 -1.81 -7.86 18.03
CA GLY A 41 -2.86 -7.76 17.01
C GLY A 41 -2.55 -8.48 15.72
N GLU A 42 -3.27 -8.12 14.65
CA GLU A 42 -3.06 -8.65 13.31
C GLU A 42 -1.88 -7.95 12.63
N VAL A 43 -0.81 -8.70 12.34
CA VAL A 43 0.33 -8.20 11.58
C VAL A 43 0.15 -8.55 10.11
N GLU A 44 0.27 -7.56 9.23
CA GLU A 44 0.14 -7.71 7.78
C GLU A 44 1.43 -7.27 7.07
N TYR A 45 1.90 -8.09 6.13
CA TYR A 45 3.05 -7.78 5.29
C TYR A 45 2.56 -7.55 3.87
N CYS A 46 2.65 -6.31 3.39
CA CYS A 46 2.16 -5.94 2.06
C CYS A 46 3.31 -5.44 1.17
N MET A 47 3.37 -5.92 -0.06
CA MET A 47 4.41 -5.56 -1.03
C MET A 47 3.81 -4.73 -2.16
N GLY A 48 4.48 -3.65 -2.53
CA GLY A 48 4.13 -2.84 -3.69
C GLY A 48 4.75 -3.37 -4.98
N GLY A 49 4.22 -2.95 -6.14
CA GLY A 49 4.74 -3.38 -7.45
C GLY A 49 6.22 -3.04 -7.68
N CYS A 50 6.72 -1.97 -7.05
CA CYS A 50 8.14 -1.59 -7.03
C CYS A 50 9.01 -2.39 -6.04
N GLY A 51 8.44 -3.37 -5.33
CA GLY A 51 9.14 -4.20 -4.35
C GLY A 51 9.28 -3.60 -2.95
N CYS A 52 8.77 -2.39 -2.70
CA CYS A 52 8.71 -1.85 -1.34
C CYS A 52 7.81 -2.73 -0.45
N LEU A 53 8.19 -2.86 0.82
CA LEU A 53 7.45 -3.64 1.82
C LEU A 53 6.91 -2.70 2.90
N VAL A 54 5.62 -2.83 3.22
CA VAL A 54 5.01 -2.19 4.39
C VAL A 54 4.53 -3.26 5.36
N VAL A 55 4.70 -2.97 6.65
CA VAL A 55 4.21 -3.81 7.75
C VAL A 55 3.13 -3.02 8.46
N LEU A 56 1.96 -3.64 8.64
CA LEU A 56 0.84 -3.07 9.36
C LEU A 56 0.54 -3.86 10.62
N ILE A 57 0.03 -3.18 11.65
CA ILE A 57 -0.59 -3.78 12.83
C ILE A 57 -2.04 -3.29 12.87
N ASN A 58 -3.01 -4.21 12.83
CA ASN A 58 -4.45 -3.91 12.77
C ASN A 58 -4.82 -2.91 11.66
N GLY A 59 -4.16 -3.00 10.51
CA GLY A 59 -4.37 -2.08 9.38
C GLY A 59 -3.62 -0.74 9.48
N GLU A 60 -2.86 -0.49 10.54
CA GLU A 60 -2.04 0.72 10.69
C GLU A 60 -0.59 0.45 10.30
N MET A 61 -0.03 1.25 9.39
CA MET A 61 1.35 1.11 8.94
C MET A 61 2.32 1.48 10.06
N VAL A 62 3.12 0.52 10.53
CA VAL A 62 4.12 0.72 11.57
C VAL A 62 5.55 0.71 11.04
N LYS A 63 5.76 0.15 9.83
CA LYS A 63 7.08 0.11 9.20
C LYS A 63 6.97 0.11 7.68
N ALA A 64 7.91 0.79 7.03
CA ALA A 64 8.11 0.75 5.59
C ALA A 64 9.59 0.49 5.26
N LEU A 65 9.82 -0.31 4.23
CA LEU A 65 11.14 -0.65 3.73
C LEU A 65 11.17 -0.47 2.22
N THR A 66 12.14 0.28 1.73
CA THR A 66 12.42 0.39 0.29
C THR A 66 12.97 -0.93 -0.24
N ALA A 67 12.64 -1.29 -1.47
CA ALA A 67 13.35 -2.37 -2.16
C ALA A 67 14.85 -2.02 -2.20
N ARG A 68 15.72 -2.89 -1.68
CA ARG A 68 17.15 -2.76 -1.97
C ARG A 68 17.33 -3.07 -3.45
N ARG A 69 17.72 -2.08 -4.26
CA ARG A 69 18.39 -2.35 -5.54
C ARG A 69 19.63 -3.18 -5.22
N ARG A 70 19.65 -4.45 -5.65
CA ARG A 70 20.89 -5.25 -5.69
C ARG A 70 21.74 -4.80 -6.85
#